data_AF-A0A1A6B877-F1
#
_entry.id   AF-A0A1A6B877-F1
#
_cell.length_a   1.000
_cell.length_b   1.000
_cell.length_c   1.000
_cell.angle_alpha   90.00
_cell.angle_beta   90.00
_cell.angle_gamma   90.00
#
_symmetry.space_group_name_H-M   'P 1'
#
loop_
_entity.id
_entity.type
_entity.pdbx_description
1 polymer ?
#
loop_
_entity_poly.entity_id
_entity_poly.type
_entity_poly.pdbx_seq_one_letter_code
_entity_poly.pdbx_strand_id
1 'polypeptide(L)'
;MVALWPRRDPGFAEVRDAAGVGSQAGGAAGNGGAGGAGGWLAGTGGAGGIGGLGGAASGDRFAGGAGGSGGAGGHGGLLFGSGGAGGSGGSGGAATSSFTDVAPPAAVSGAGGDGGRGGDAGIFYGDGGAGGNSGHGGQGSTPPATAVRGASGGSSGTAGAGGNAGMFGNGGHGGLGGAGGAGAGSDDVLRGGNGGNGGLGGAGGVGGWLHGDGGAGGAGGGAGAGGQATLGAGGIGGNGGSGGAGGAGQTGGFFSGSGGAGGKGGAGGAVSAAFTMGIGGPAGSGGNGGSAQLLGNGGAGGDGGTNAFSPQTQRSDGGRGGNGGLLYGNGGAGGDGGNGGVNNGGAGGNAQLIGNGGDGGMGIGGGTGGPGGAAGKLFGQPGTPG
;
A
#
# COMPACT_ATOMS: atom_id res chain seq x y z
N MET A 1 -19.10 -83.66 -17.63
CA MET A 1 -18.33 -82.59 -16.97
C MET A 1 -17.99 -81.57 -18.04
N VAL A 2 -18.79 -80.51 -18.16
CA VAL A 2 -18.60 -79.45 -19.18
C VAL A 2 -17.91 -78.28 -18.48
N ALA A 3 -16.72 -77.92 -18.95
CA ALA A 3 -15.96 -76.79 -18.45
C ALA A 3 -16.61 -75.49 -18.94
N LEU A 4 -17.03 -74.65 -17.99
CA LEU A 4 -17.66 -73.37 -18.24
C LEU A 4 -16.57 -72.31 -18.50
N TRP A 5 -16.48 -71.82 -19.72
CA TRP A 5 -15.62 -70.71 -20.11
C TRP A 5 -16.29 -69.37 -19.71
N PRO A 6 -15.61 -68.43 -19.04
CA PRO A 6 -16.19 -67.13 -18.77
C PRO A 6 -16.19 -66.27 -20.03
N ARG A 7 -17.36 -65.76 -20.41
CA ARG A 7 -17.53 -64.75 -21.46
C ARG A 7 -16.82 -63.46 -21.02
N ARG A 8 -15.95 -62.93 -21.87
CA ARG A 8 -15.53 -61.52 -21.80
C ARG A 8 -16.68 -60.68 -22.37
N ASP A 9 -17.31 -59.88 -21.54
CA ASP A 9 -18.13 -58.77 -22.02
C ASP A 9 -17.20 -57.63 -22.47
N PRO A 10 -17.29 -57.15 -23.72
CA PRO A 10 -16.61 -55.93 -24.13
C PRO A 10 -17.55 -54.74 -23.91
N GLY A 11 -17.08 -53.74 -23.18
CA GLY A 11 -17.72 -52.42 -23.17
C GLY A 11 -18.42 -52.07 -21.86
N PHE A 12 -17.64 -51.55 -20.93
CA PHE A 12 -17.69 -50.13 -20.60
C PHE A 12 -16.37 -49.86 -19.89
N ALA A 13 -15.35 -49.43 -20.64
CA ALA A 13 -14.32 -48.66 -19.98
C ALA A 13 -15.07 -47.44 -19.46
N GLU A 14 -15.35 -47.42 -18.15
CA GLU A 14 -15.59 -46.18 -17.44
C GLU A 14 -14.41 -45.32 -17.83
N VAL A 15 -14.65 -44.42 -18.79
CA VAL A 15 -13.85 -43.22 -18.94
C VAL A 15 -14.01 -42.59 -17.58
N ARG A 16 -13.08 -42.89 -16.68
CA ARG A 16 -12.74 -41.98 -15.62
C ARG A 16 -12.26 -40.77 -16.38
N ASP A 17 -13.22 -39.92 -16.73
CA ASP A 17 -12.98 -38.53 -17.05
C ASP A 17 -11.90 -38.12 -16.08
N ALA A 18 -10.74 -37.73 -16.63
CA ALA A 18 -9.71 -37.09 -15.84
C ALA A 18 -10.43 -36.10 -14.94
N ALA A 19 -10.37 -36.33 -13.62
CA ALA A 19 -11.12 -35.58 -12.64
C ALA A 19 -11.12 -34.12 -13.07
N GLY A 20 -12.31 -33.62 -13.44
CA GLY A 20 -12.44 -32.32 -14.04
C GLY A 20 -11.68 -31.31 -13.19
N VAL A 21 -11.02 -30.36 -13.83
CA VAL A 21 -10.60 -29.15 -13.14
C VAL A 21 -11.91 -28.47 -12.72
N GLY A 22 -12.42 -28.87 -11.55
CA GLY A 22 -13.67 -28.37 -11.01
C GLY A 22 -13.53 -26.86 -10.88
N SER A 23 -14.51 -26.13 -11.36
CA SER A 23 -14.55 -24.69 -11.17
C SER A 23 -14.48 -24.38 -9.68
N GLN A 24 -13.46 -23.63 -9.28
CA GLN A 24 -13.09 -23.45 -7.87
C GLN A 24 -12.60 -22.02 -7.63
N ALA A 25 -13.00 -21.49 -6.48
CA ALA A 25 -12.42 -20.27 -5.93
C ALA A 25 -10.93 -20.48 -5.64
N GLY A 26 -10.17 -19.39 -5.73
CA GLY A 26 -8.79 -19.37 -5.32
C GLY A 26 -8.65 -19.58 -3.81
N GLY A 27 -7.74 -20.47 -3.40
CA GLY A 27 -7.44 -20.69 -1.99
C GLY A 27 -6.71 -19.49 -1.37
N ALA A 28 -7.06 -19.14 -0.13
CA ALA A 28 -6.28 -18.16 0.63
C ALA A 28 -4.87 -18.67 0.90
N ALA A 29 -3.89 -17.78 0.91
CA ALA A 29 -2.51 -18.14 1.17
C ALA A 29 -2.20 -18.20 2.67
N GLY A 30 -1.10 -18.89 3.01
CA GLY A 30 -0.56 -18.88 4.37
C GLY A 30 0.14 -17.57 4.71
N ASN A 31 0.07 -17.17 5.98
CA ASN A 31 0.79 -15.99 6.49
C ASN A 31 2.28 -16.29 6.68
N GLY A 32 3.10 -15.25 6.61
CA GLY A 32 4.51 -15.31 6.96
C GLY A 32 4.71 -15.50 8.47
N GLY A 33 5.70 -16.30 8.84
CA GLY A 33 6.06 -16.50 10.25
C GLY A 33 6.69 -15.26 10.87
N ALA A 34 6.52 -15.05 12.17
CA ALA A 34 7.20 -13.96 12.87
C ALA A 34 8.72 -14.20 12.89
N GLY A 35 9.49 -13.12 12.81
CA GLY A 35 10.92 -13.14 13.02
C GLY A 35 11.26 -13.46 14.47
N GLY A 36 12.30 -14.27 14.69
CA GLY A 36 12.78 -14.58 16.04
C GLY A 36 13.33 -13.33 16.73
N ALA A 37 13.11 -13.20 18.04
CA ALA A 37 13.75 -12.13 18.81
C ALA A 37 15.27 -12.32 18.85
N GLY A 38 16.00 -11.21 19.02
CA GLY A 38 17.42 -11.22 19.34
C GLY A 38 17.71 -11.92 20.67
N GLY A 39 18.99 -12.16 20.94
CA GLY A 39 19.42 -12.82 22.17
C GLY A 39 19.13 -11.99 23.42
N TRP A 40 19.14 -12.64 24.59
CA TRP A 40 18.74 -12.02 25.87
C TRP A 40 19.51 -10.74 26.21
N LEU A 41 20.81 -10.65 25.90
CA LEU A 41 21.59 -9.42 26.07
C LEU A 41 21.77 -8.66 24.76
N ALA A 42 22.17 -9.38 23.72
CA ALA A 42 22.50 -8.82 22.43
C ALA A 42 22.04 -9.73 21.30
N GLY A 43 21.71 -9.11 20.17
CA GLY A 43 21.42 -9.81 18.91
C GLY A 43 20.44 -9.02 18.05
N THR A 44 20.53 -9.16 16.74
CA THR A 44 19.55 -8.56 15.85
C THR A 44 18.27 -9.38 15.84
N GLY A 45 17.12 -8.72 15.78
CA GLY A 45 15.86 -9.40 15.51
C GLY A 45 15.86 -10.04 14.12
N GLY A 46 15.29 -11.23 14.02
CA GLY A 46 15.09 -11.93 12.75
C GLY A 46 14.05 -11.21 11.90
N ALA A 47 14.19 -11.31 10.57
CA ALA A 47 13.17 -10.79 9.66
C ALA A 47 11.87 -11.61 9.76
N GLY A 48 10.74 -10.93 9.59
CA GLY A 48 9.46 -11.59 9.40
C GLY A 48 9.39 -12.31 8.05
N GLY A 49 8.72 -13.45 8.03
CA GLY A 49 8.48 -14.22 6.82
C GLY A 49 7.53 -13.50 5.86
N ILE A 50 7.69 -13.78 4.57
CA ILE A 50 6.83 -13.23 3.53
C ILE A 50 5.49 -13.99 3.53
N GLY A 51 4.38 -13.27 3.35
CA GLY A 51 3.06 -13.86 3.15
C GLY A 51 2.92 -14.56 1.81
N GLY A 52 2.18 -15.67 1.79
CA GLY A 52 2.00 -16.48 0.58
C GLY A 52 1.13 -15.80 -0.49
N LEU A 53 1.25 -16.26 -1.73
CA LEU A 53 0.40 -15.80 -2.84
C LEU A 53 -0.99 -16.44 -2.78
N GLY A 54 -2.02 -15.63 -2.97
CA GLY A 54 -3.39 -16.09 -3.08
C GLY A 54 -3.60 -16.93 -4.34
N GLY A 55 -4.35 -18.02 -4.22
CA GLY A 55 -4.62 -18.92 -5.33
C GLY A 55 -5.45 -18.26 -6.43
N ALA A 56 -5.17 -18.57 -7.69
CA ALA A 56 -6.02 -18.15 -8.79
C ALA A 56 -7.32 -18.97 -8.81
N ALA A 57 -8.42 -18.31 -9.16
CA ALA A 57 -9.69 -18.97 -9.43
C ALA A 57 -9.69 -19.68 -10.80
N SER A 58 -10.58 -20.65 -10.95
CA SER A 58 -10.85 -21.31 -12.24
C SER A 58 -12.36 -21.54 -12.43
N GLY A 59 -12.85 -21.43 -13.67
CA GLY A 59 -14.27 -21.54 -14.01
C GLY A 59 -15.03 -20.21 -14.08
N ASP A 60 -16.36 -20.24 -14.00
CA ASP A 60 -17.24 -19.05 -14.15
C ASP A 60 -17.55 -18.37 -12.80
N ARG A 61 -17.30 -17.06 -12.67
CA ARG A 61 -17.61 -16.24 -11.48
C ARG A 61 -16.93 -16.68 -10.16
N PHE A 62 -15.68 -17.12 -10.20
CA PHE A 62 -14.97 -17.50 -8.98
C PHE A 62 -13.98 -16.43 -8.52
N ALA A 63 -14.01 -16.13 -7.22
CA ALA A 63 -13.13 -15.16 -6.59
C ALA A 63 -11.71 -15.71 -6.45
N GLY A 64 -10.73 -14.84 -6.63
CA GLY A 64 -9.33 -15.16 -6.35
C GLY A 64 -9.09 -15.25 -4.85
N GLY A 65 -8.11 -16.05 -4.44
CA GLY A 65 -7.75 -16.22 -3.04
C GLY A 65 -6.99 -15.01 -2.50
N ALA A 66 -7.20 -14.66 -1.23
CA ALA A 66 -6.42 -13.60 -0.59
C ALA A 66 -4.94 -13.99 -0.46
N GLY A 67 -4.05 -13.02 -0.63
CA GLY A 67 -2.64 -13.15 -0.27
C GLY A 67 -2.48 -13.18 1.25
N GLY A 68 -1.46 -13.90 1.72
CA GLY A 68 -1.16 -14.02 3.15
C GLY A 68 -0.51 -12.76 3.68
N SER A 69 -0.69 -12.45 4.97
CA SER A 69 0.03 -11.34 5.60
C SER A 69 1.50 -11.67 5.78
N GLY A 70 2.36 -10.65 5.76
CA GLY A 70 3.75 -10.75 6.16
C GLY A 70 3.87 -10.90 7.68
N GLY A 71 4.89 -11.63 8.13
CA GLY A 71 5.20 -11.80 9.54
C GLY A 71 5.83 -10.54 10.14
N ALA A 72 5.61 -10.28 11.43
CA ALA A 72 6.32 -9.22 12.12
C ALA A 72 7.83 -9.51 12.20
N GLY A 73 8.66 -8.48 12.11
CA GLY A 73 10.08 -8.57 12.43
C GLY A 73 10.28 -8.81 13.93
N GLY A 74 11.28 -9.60 14.28
CA GLY A 74 11.63 -9.86 15.67
C GLY A 74 12.24 -8.63 16.33
N HIS A 75 12.10 -8.50 17.64
CA HIS A 75 12.80 -7.46 18.40
C HIS A 75 14.31 -7.69 18.41
N GLY A 76 15.09 -6.62 18.50
CA GLY A 76 16.50 -6.71 18.88
C GLY A 76 16.69 -7.34 20.25
N GLY A 77 17.93 -7.68 20.60
CA GLY A 77 18.27 -8.18 21.93
C GLY A 77 17.94 -7.12 22.98
N LEU A 78 17.65 -7.55 24.22
CA LEU A 78 17.10 -6.65 25.25
C LEU A 78 17.91 -5.36 25.42
N LEU A 79 19.23 -5.46 25.42
CA LEU A 79 20.13 -4.32 25.63
C LEU A 79 20.67 -3.77 24.30
N PHE A 80 21.09 -4.66 23.40
CA PHE A 80 21.74 -4.29 22.16
C PHE A 80 21.21 -5.07 20.97
N GLY A 81 20.94 -4.37 19.88
CA GLY A 81 20.60 -4.97 18.59
C GLY A 81 19.48 -4.24 17.90
N SER A 82 19.56 -4.22 16.58
CA SER A 82 18.49 -3.69 15.75
C SER A 82 17.29 -4.65 15.74
N GLY A 83 16.11 -4.08 15.55
CA GLY A 83 14.93 -4.87 15.22
C GLY A 83 15.03 -5.49 13.83
N GLY A 84 14.35 -6.61 13.63
CA GLY A 84 14.24 -7.27 12.34
C GLY A 84 13.23 -6.57 11.43
N ALA A 85 13.43 -6.65 10.11
CA ALA A 85 12.45 -6.14 9.16
C ALA A 85 11.14 -6.94 9.21
N GLY A 86 10.01 -6.29 9.01
CA GLY A 86 8.74 -6.96 8.78
C GLY A 86 8.72 -7.64 7.40
N GLY A 87 8.06 -8.80 7.32
CA GLY A 87 7.88 -9.51 6.07
C GLY A 87 6.86 -8.82 5.17
N SER A 88 7.01 -8.93 3.86
CA SER A 88 6.00 -8.39 2.93
C SER A 88 4.73 -9.24 2.92
N GLY A 89 3.57 -8.61 2.70
CA GLY A 89 2.34 -9.31 2.36
C GLY A 89 2.43 -9.98 0.99
N GLY A 90 1.70 -11.08 0.81
CA GLY A 90 1.59 -11.76 -0.48
C GLY A 90 0.52 -11.16 -1.37
N SER A 91 0.68 -11.25 -2.68
CA SER A 91 -0.34 -10.76 -3.62
C SER A 91 -1.59 -11.62 -3.60
N GLY A 92 -2.74 -11.01 -3.87
CA GLY A 92 -4.00 -11.72 -4.08
C GLY A 92 -4.04 -12.47 -5.41
N GLY A 93 -4.82 -13.53 -5.47
CA GLY A 93 -5.02 -14.36 -6.66
C GLY A 93 -6.02 -13.75 -7.64
N ALA A 94 -5.95 -14.17 -8.90
CA ALA A 94 -6.85 -13.69 -9.94
C ALA A 94 -8.27 -14.27 -9.79
N ALA A 95 -9.30 -13.46 -10.04
CA ALA A 95 -10.68 -13.93 -10.19
C ALA A 95 -11.06 -14.16 -11.66
N THR A 96 -12.14 -14.92 -11.88
CA THR A 96 -12.69 -15.20 -13.22
C THR A 96 -13.92 -14.37 -13.56
N SER A 97 -13.99 -13.95 -14.83
CA SER A 97 -15.12 -13.21 -15.40
C SER A 97 -16.40 -14.06 -15.50
N SER A 98 -17.53 -13.40 -15.77
CA SER A 98 -18.84 -14.06 -15.86
C SER A 98 -19.35 -14.28 -17.28
N PHE A 99 -19.92 -15.46 -17.59
CA PHE A 99 -20.61 -15.76 -18.86
C PHE A 99 -22.11 -15.47 -18.89
N THR A 100 -22.72 -14.98 -17.81
CA THR A 100 -24.17 -14.66 -17.80
C THR A 100 -24.43 -13.30 -17.16
N ASP A 101 -25.53 -12.65 -17.55
CA ASP A 101 -26.00 -11.40 -16.90
C ASP A 101 -26.91 -11.67 -15.68
N VAL A 102 -26.81 -12.85 -15.07
CA VAL A 102 -27.61 -13.17 -13.88
C VAL A 102 -26.84 -12.72 -12.64
N ALA A 103 -27.51 -12.02 -11.71
CA ALA A 103 -26.97 -11.69 -10.40
C ALA A 103 -26.49 -12.98 -9.68
N PRO A 104 -25.31 -12.99 -9.03
CA PRO A 104 -24.65 -11.89 -8.29
C PRO A 104 -23.62 -11.05 -9.09
N PRO A 105 -22.95 -10.03 -8.49
CA PRO A 105 -21.90 -9.26 -9.16
C PRO A 105 -20.76 -10.16 -9.69
N ALA A 106 -19.97 -9.64 -10.64
CA ALA A 106 -18.76 -10.33 -11.11
C ALA A 106 -17.83 -10.65 -9.94
N ALA A 107 -17.06 -11.73 -10.07
CA ALA A 107 -16.13 -12.14 -9.02
C ALA A 107 -15.05 -11.08 -8.79
N VAL A 108 -14.61 -10.99 -7.53
CA VAL A 108 -13.57 -10.07 -7.09
C VAL A 108 -12.27 -10.87 -6.94
N SER A 109 -11.19 -10.34 -7.52
CA SER A 109 -9.87 -10.93 -7.34
C SER A 109 -9.42 -10.81 -5.88
N GLY A 110 -8.55 -11.70 -5.46
CA GLY A 110 -8.11 -11.77 -4.08
C GLY A 110 -7.47 -10.47 -3.61
N ALA A 111 -7.69 -10.13 -2.34
CA ALA A 111 -6.98 -9.01 -1.74
C ALA A 111 -5.48 -9.34 -1.57
N GLY A 112 -4.62 -8.34 -1.64
CA GLY A 112 -3.24 -8.45 -1.18
C GLY A 112 -3.18 -8.55 0.34
N GLY A 113 -2.19 -9.26 0.87
CA GLY A 113 -1.96 -9.37 2.30
C GLY A 113 -1.31 -8.12 2.89
N ASP A 114 -1.48 -7.92 4.19
CA ASP A 114 -0.81 -6.84 4.90
C ASP A 114 0.71 -7.08 5.02
N GLY A 115 1.49 -6.00 5.09
CA GLY A 115 2.90 -6.06 5.45
C GLY A 115 3.08 -6.21 6.95
N GLY A 116 4.10 -6.96 7.36
CA GLY A 116 4.45 -7.14 8.76
C GLY A 116 5.08 -5.89 9.35
N ARG A 117 4.85 -5.62 10.64
CA ARG A 117 5.54 -4.54 11.35
C ARG A 117 7.03 -4.85 11.51
N GLY A 118 7.90 -3.85 11.39
CA GLY A 118 9.31 -3.96 11.79
C GLY A 118 9.47 -4.13 13.30
N GLY A 119 10.43 -4.93 13.72
CA GLY A 119 10.72 -5.14 15.13
C GLY A 119 11.35 -3.91 15.77
N ASP A 120 11.12 -3.72 17.07
CA ASP A 120 11.79 -2.65 17.81
C ASP A 120 13.23 -3.05 18.17
N ALA A 121 14.11 -2.07 18.35
CA ALA A 121 15.49 -2.26 18.78
C ALA A 121 15.61 -2.63 20.27
N GLY A 122 16.82 -3.00 20.67
CA GLY A 122 17.23 -3.10 22.08
C GLY A 122 17.29 -1.75 22.79
N ILE A 123 17.28 -1.77 24.13
CA ILE A 123 17.15 -0.57 24.97
C ILE A 123 18.28 0.44 24.73
N PHE A 124 19.55 0.01 24.70
CA PHE A 124 20.66 0.96 24.65
C PHE A 124 21.01 1.34 23.22
N TYR A 125 21.20 0.37 22.34
CA TYR A 125 21.64 0.63 20.97
C TYR A 125 20.95 -0.29 19.97
N GLY A 126 20.43 0.31 18.91
CA GLY A 126 19.96 -0.38 17.73
C GLY A 126 18.92 0.43 16.98
N ASP A 127 18.87 0.20 15.68
CA ASP A 127 17.84 0.77 14.83
C ASP A 127 16.56 -0.06 14.89
N GLY A 128 15.42 0.60 14.75
CA GLY A 128 14.17 -0.10 14.51
C GLY A 128 14.17 -0.79 13.15
N GLY A 129 13.55 -1.96 13.06
CA GLY A 129 13.41 -2.68 11.80
C GLY A 129 12.47 -1.96 10.83
N ALA A 130 12.72 -2.06 9.53
CA ALA A 130 11.78 -1.54 8.53
C ALA A 130 10.46 -2.33 8.55
N GLY A 131 9.35 -1.66 8.28
CA GLY A 131 8.06 -2.29 8.02
C GLY A 131 8.04 -3.02 6.68
N GLY A 132 7.28 -4.09 6.59
CA GLY A 132 7.07 -4.85 5.37
C GLY A 132 6.10 -4.15 4.43
N ASN A 133 6.33 -4.28 3.13
CA ASN A 133 5.38 -3.80 2.12
C ASN A 133 4.10 -4.65 2.17
N SER A 134 2.95 -4.08 1.85
CA SER A 134 1.75 -4.89 1.61
C SER A 134 1.82 -5.61 0.27
N GLY A 135 1.07 -6.69 0.13
CA GLY A 135 0.86 -7.39 -1.13
C GLY A 135 -0.05 -6.62 -2.08
N HIS A 136 0.11 -6.92 -3.37
CA HIS A 136 -0.72 -6.37 -4.43
C HIS A 136 -2.11 -7.02 -4.45
N GLY A 137 -3.10 -6.26 -4.89
CA GLY A 137 -4.40 -6.81 -5.23
C GLY A 137 -4.33 -7.75 -6.44
N GLY A 138 -5.12 -8.81 -6.41
CA GLY A 138 -5.22 -9.76 -7.52
C GLY A 138 -5.80 -9.13 -8.77
N GLN A 139 -5.35 -9.57 -9.94
CA GLN A 139 -5.81 -9.05 -11.23
C GLN A 139 -7.08 -9.79 -11.68
N GLY A 140 -8.06 -9.09 -12.25
CA GLY A 140 -9.14 -9.76 -12.95
C GLY A 140 -8.59 -10.50 -14.18
N SER A 141 -8.92 -11.78 -14.34
CA SER A 141 -8.47 -12.53 -15.51
C SER A 141 -9.13 -12.05 -16.80
N THR A 142 -8.38 -12.05 -17.91
CA THR A 142 -8.87 -11.63 -19.23
C THR A 142 -10.13 -12.42 -19.59
N PRO A 143 -11.26 -11.75 -19.88
CA PRO A 143 -12.50 -12.44 -20.18
C PRO A 143 -12.40 -13.16 -21.53
N PRO A 144 -12.81 -14.43 -21.65
CA PRO A 144 -13.06 -15.05 -22.95
C PRO A 144 -14.18 -14.32 -23.70
N ALA A 145 -14.22 -14.45 -25.03
CA ALA A 145 -15.14 -13.75 -25.93
C ALA A 145 -16.65 -13.92 -25.63
N THR A 146 -17.01 -14.90 -24.79
CA THR A 146 -18.40 -15.17 -24.38
C THR A 146 -18.76 -14.56 -23.02
N ALA A 147 -17.83 -13.87 -22.37
CA ALA A 147 -18.08 -13.26 -21.07
C ALA A 147 -18.95 -12.00 -21.21
N VAL A 148 -19.89 -11.83 -20.29
CA VAL A 148 -20.81 -10.69 -20.23
C VAL A 148 -20.37 -9.67 -19.18
N ARG A 149 -19.62 -10.10 -18.14
CA ARG A 149 -19.15 -9.23 -17.04
C ARG A 149 -17.70 -9.52 -16.67
N GLY A 150 -16.83 -8.51 -16.67
CA GLY A 150 -15.44 -8.61 -16.24
C GLY A 150 -15.30 -8.74 -14.72
N ALA A 151 -14.38 -9.58 -14.27
CA ALA A 151 -14.00 -9.68 -12.85
C ALA A 151 -13.37 -8.39 -12.35
N SER A 152 -13.68 -7.96 -11.12
CA SER A 152 -13.00 -6.80 -10.54
C SER A 152 -11.61 -7.18 -10.01
N GLY A 153 -10.71 -6.22 -10.04
CA GLY A 153 -9.42 -6.34 -9.37
C GLY A 153 -9.60 -6.35 -7.85
N GLY A 154 -8.66 -6.99 -7.17
CA GLY A 154 -8.61 -7.03 -5.72
C GLY A 154 -7.97 -5.77 -5.16
N SER A 155 -8.32 -5.38 -3.94
CA SER A 155 -7.57 -4.34 -3.24
C SER A 155 -6.25 -4.88 -2.72
N SER A 156 -5.23 -4.05 -2.59
CA SER A 156 -4.01 -4.42 -1.85
C SER A 156 -4.24 -4.43 -0.33
N GLY A 157 -3.25 -4.94 0.40
CA GLY A 157 -3.20 -4.80 1.86
C GLY A 157 -2.69 -3.43 2.32
N THR A 158 -2.49 -3.32 3.64
CA THR A 158 -1.85 -2.19 4.33
C THR A 158 -0.40 -2.52 4.64
N ALA A 159 0.50 -1.57 4.41
CA ALA A 159 1.91 -1.81 4.67
C ALA A 159 2.23 -1.70 6.17
N GLY A 160 3.25 -2.44 6.60
CA GLY A 160 3.66 -2.49 8.00
C GLY A 160 4.36 -1.22 8.45
N ALA A 161 4.17 -0.84 9.71
CA ALA A 161 4.94 0.25 10.31
C ALA A 161 6.40 -0.17 10.57
N GLY A 162 7.30 0.81 10.57
CA GLY A 162 8.66 0.63 11.08
C GLY A 162 8.68 0.40 12.60
N GLY A 163 9.73 -0.25 13.08
CA GLY A 163 10.02 -0.44 14.50
C GLY A 163 10.68 0.79 15.10
N ASN A 164 10.59 0.93 16.41
CA ASN A 164 11.22 2.02 17.14
C ASN A 164 12.68 1.67 17.49
N ALA A 165 13.52 2.70 17.60
CA ALA A 165 14.85 2.57 18.20
C ALA A 165 14.81 2.63 19.74
N GLY A 166 15.95 2.32 20.36
CA GLY A 166 16.17 2.39 21.81
C GLY A 166 16.61 3.78 22.29
N MET A 167 17.70 3.86 23.06
CA MET A 167 18.30 5.14 23.47
C MET A 167 19.12 5.76 22.33
N PHE A 168 19.84 4.93 21.58
CA PHE A 168 20.60 5.30 20.39
C PHE A 168 20.17 4.46 19.20
N GLY A 169 19.94 5.11 18.05
CA GLY A 169 19.59 4.45 16.79
C GLY A 169 18.43 5.11 16.09
N ASN A 170 18.25 4.82 14.82
CA ASN A 170 17.21 5.41 13.99
C ASN A 170 15.93 4.57 14.02
N GLY A 171 14.79 5.25 13.92
CA GLY A 171 13.52 4.57 13.73
C GLY A 171 13.48 3.88 12.37
N GLY A 172 12.83 2.71 12.31
CA GLY A 172 12.69 1.97 11.07
C GLY A 172 11.78 2.67 10.07
N HIS A 173 12.04 2.52 8.77
CA HIS A 173 11.15 3.03 7.74
C HIS A 173 9.82 2.26 7.70
N GLY A 174 8.72 2.94 7.38
CA GLY A 174 7.45 2.28 7.08
C GLY A 174 7.48 1.55 5.73
N GLY A 175 6.71 0.47 5.62
CA GLY A 175 6.59 -0.29 4.37
C GLY A 175 5.80 0.45 3.30
N LEU A 176 6.00 0.06 2.04
CA LEU A 176 5.28 0.61 0.89
C LEU A 176 3.92 -0.08 0.70
N GLY A 177 2.90 0.73 0.39
CA GLY A 177 1.58 0.26 -0.02
C GLY A 177 1.61 -0.43 -1.39
N GLY A 178 0.86 -1.51 -1.53
CA GLY A 178 0.80 -2.34 -2.73
C GLY A 178 -0.15 -1.75 -3.75
N ALA A 179 0.11 -1.96 -5.03
CA ALA A 179 -0.85 -1.64 -6.07
C ALA A 179 -2.17 -2.43 -5.95
N GLY A 180 -3.29 -1.78 -6.26
CA GLY A 180 -4.58 -2.44 -6.47
C GLY A 180 -4.60 -3.23 -7.78
N GLY A 181 -5.44 -4.26 -7.85
CA GLY A 181 -5.59 -5.09 -9.03
C GLY A 181 -6.39 -4.41 -10.14
N ALA A 182 -6.04 -4.61 -11.40
CA ALA A 182 -6.85 -4.15 -12.52
C ALA A 182 -8.14 -4.96 -12.65
N GLY A 183 -9.22 -4.28 -13.02
CA GLY A 183 -10.45 -4.93 -13.45
C GLY A 183 -10.28 -5.58 -14.82
N ALA A 184 -10.88 -6.75 -15.00
CA ALA A 184 -10.89 -7.44 -16.28
C ALA A 184 -11.82 -6.73 -17.27
N GLY A 185 -11.40 -6.70 -18.54
CA GLY A 185 -12.21 -6.19 -19.63
C GLY A 185 -11.78 -6.75 -20.97
N SER A 186 -12.68 -6.72 -21.93
CA SER A 186 -12.42 -7.10 -23.32
C SER A 186 -13.41 -6.40 -24.25
N ASP A 187 -13.16 -6.51 -25.56
CA ASP A 187 -14.01 -5.88 -26.55
C ASP A 187 -15.41 -6.52 -26.63
N ASP A 188 -15.53 -7.75 -26.12
CA ASP A 188 -16.74 -8.56 -26.19
C ASP A 188 -17.59 -8.54 -24.90
N VAL A 189 -17.16 -7.82 -23.87
CA VAL A 189 -17.85 -7.78 -22.58
C VAL A 189 -18.83 -6.60 -22.51
N LEU A 190 -20.01 -6.85 -21.94
CA LEU A 190 -21.04 -5.82 -21.73
C LEU A 190 -20.72 -4.91 -20.54
N ARG A 191 -20.07 -5.42 -19.49
CA ARG A 191 -19.61 -4.59 -18.35
C ARG A 191 -18.21 -4.95 -17.88
N GLY A 192 -17.31 -3.97 -17.87
CA GLY A 192 -15.95 -4.15 -17.38
C GLY A 192 -15.89 -4.31 -15.86
N GLY A 193 -14.86 -4.98 -15.36
CA GLY A 193 -14.61 -5.12 -13.93
C GLY A 193 -14.06 -3.82 -13.34
N ASN A 194 -14.38 -3.52 -12.08
CA ASN A 194 -13.75 -2.37 -11.41
C ASN A 194 -12.30 -2.66 -11.05
N GLY A 195 -11.46 -1.63 -11.01
CA GLY A 195 -10.12 -1.69 -10.44
C GLY A 195 -10.18 -1.74 -8.91
N GLY A 196 -9.19 -2.38 -8.31
CA GLY A 196 -9.01 -2.48 -6.86
C GLY A 196 -8.25 -1.29 -6.29
N ASN A 197 -8.40 -1.08 -4.99
CA ASN A 197 -7.76 0.04 -4.30
C ASN A 197 -6.28 -0.26 -4.03
N GLY A 198 -5.45 0.78 -4.09
CA GLY A 198 -4.06 0.74 -3.67
C GLY A 198 -3.89 0.85 -2.15
N GLY A 199 -2.72 0.45 -1.68
CA GLY A 199 -2.49 0.14 -0.27
C GLY A 199 -1.98 1.34 0.51
N LEU A 200 -2.28 1.39 1.79
CA LEU A 200 -1.72 2.44 2.65
C LEU A 200 -0.23 2.20 2.86
N GLY A 201 0.56 3.28 2.80
CA GLY A 201 1.94 3.28 3.24
C GLY A 201 2.04 3.18 4.77
N GLY A 202 3.04 2.46 5.26
CA GLY A 202 3.28 2.26 6.69
C GLY A 202 3.87 3.50 7.33
N ALA A 203 3.55 3.76 8.60
CA ALA A 203 4.26 4.80 9.36
C ALA A 203 5.72 4.39 9.59
N GLY A 204 6.62 5.36 9.68
CA GLY A 204 7.96 5.12 10.21
C GLY A 204 7.93 4.73 11.70
N GLY A 205 9.10 4.44 12.26
CA GLY A 205 9.32 4.25 13.69
C GLY A 205 9.98 5.45 14.35
N VAL A 206 9.88 5.56 15.66
CA VAL A 206 10.47 6.67 16.42
C VAL A 206 11.99 6.48 16.55
N GLY A 207 12.75 7.57 16.40
CA GLY A 207 14.19 7.61 16.61
C GLY A 207 14.59 7.44 18.08
N GLY A 208 15.86 7.14 18.31
CA GLY A 208 16.36 6.79 19.64
C GLY A 208 16.25 7.95 20.62
N TRP A 209 15.90 7.68 21.88
CA TRP A 209 15.57 8.73 22.84
C TRP A 209 16.66 9.80 22.99
N LEU A 210 17.94 9.43 23.04
CA LEU A 210 19.05 10.40 23.09
C LEU A 210 19.48 10.83 21.69
N HIS A 211 19.72 9.87 20.81
CA HIS A 211 20.18 10.15 19.46
C HIS A 211 19.55 9.21 18.45
N GLY A 212 18.99 9.79 17.40
CA GLY A 212 18.55 9.03 16.25
C GLY A 212 17.45 9.75 15.48
N ASP A 213 17.46 9.56 14.17
CA ASP A 213 16.42 10.09 13.30
C ASP A 213 15.15 9.26 13.40
N GLY A 214 14.01 9.90 13.20
CA GLY A 214 12.75 9.21 13.03
C GLY A 214 12.71 8.52 11.67
N GLY A 215 12.05 7.37 11.61
CA GLY A 215 11.85 6.63 10.38
C GLY A 215 10.93 7.38 9.42
N ALA A 216 11.24 7.33 8.13
CA ALA A 216 10.35 7.84 7.10
C ALA A 216 9.11 6.94 6.95
N GLY A 217 7.97 7.54 6.61
CA GLY A 217 6.78 6.81 6.22
C GLY A 217 6.90 6.22 4.82
N GLY A 218 6.24 5.10 4.57
CA GLY A 218 6.21 4.46 3.25
C GLY A 218 5.22 5.14 2.31
N ALA A 219 5.46 5.07 1.00
CA ALA A 219 4.51 5.57 0.01
C ALA A 219 3.24 4.70 -0.03
N GLY A 220 2.10 5.32 -0.36
CA GLY A 220 0.87 4.61 -0.70
C GLY A 220 0.95 3.95 -2.08
N GLY A 221 0.21 2.86 -2.25
CA GLY A 221 0.13 2.12 -3.51
C GLY A 221 -0.83 2.75 -4.49
N GLY A 222 -0.52 2.66 -5.79
CA GLY A 222 -1.43 3.06 -6.85
C GLY A 222 -2.64 2.13 -6.95
N ALA A 223 -3.79 2.64 -7.38
CA ALA A 223 -4.96 1.80 -7.60
C ALA A 223 -4.90 1.08 -8.95
N GLY A 224 -5.74 0.04 -9.08
CA GLY A 224 -5.96 -0.65 -10.34
C GLY A 224 -6.88 0.16 -11.26
N ALA A 225 -6.64 0.08 -12.57
CA ALA A 225 -7.56 0.58 -13.58
C ALA A 225 -8.85 -0.26 -13.63
N GLY A 226 -9.94 0.34 -14.06
CA GLY A 226 -11.11 -0.44 -14.47
C GLY A 226 -10.85 -1.23 -15.76
N GLY A 227 -11.68 -2.22 -16.02
CA GLY A 227 -11.68 -3.01 -17.25
C GLY A 227 -12.52 -2.38 -18.36
N GLN A 228 -12.04 -2.47 -19.60
CA GLN A 228 -12.79 -2.05 -20.79
C GLN A 228 -14.05 -2.89 -21.07
N ALA A 229 -15.02 -2.28 -21.76
CA ALA A 229 -16.23 -2.95 -22.24
C ALA A 229 -16.75 -2.26 -23.52
N THR A 230 -16.37 -2.76 -24.69
CA THR A 230 -16.69 -2.13 -25.98
C THR A 230 -17.74 -2.88 -26.80
N LEU A 231 -18.48 -3.82 -26.20
CA LEU A 231 -19.52 -4.56 -26.89
C LEU A 231 -20.74 -3.66 -27.18
N GLY A 232 -20.76 -3.05 -28.38
CA GLY A 232 -21.89 -2.34 -28.95
C GLY A 232 -22.42 -1.13 -28.15
N ALA A 233 -23.59 -0.61 -28.57
CA ALA A 233 -24.30 0.46 -27.90
C ALA A 233 -24.94 -0.07 -26.59
N GLY A 234 -24.13 -0.26 -25.56
CA GLY A 234 -24.55 -0.81 -24.27
C GLY A 234 -23.41 -1.15 -23.32
N GLY A 235 -22.16 -1.19 -23.80
CA GLY A 235 -20.97 -1.43 -22.98
C GLY A 235 -20.79 -0.42 -21.85
N ILE A 236 -20.58 -0.89 -20.62
CA ILE A 236 -20.30 -0.08 -19.43
C ILE A 236 -18.88 -0.39 -18.94
N GLY A 237 -17.99 0.59 -18.98
CA GLY A 237 -16.62 0.45 -18.51
C GLY A 237 -16.54 0.31 -17.00
N GLY A 238 -15.53 -0.41 -16.51
CA GLY A 238 -15.24 -0.49 -15.08
C GLY A 238 -14.71 0.82 -14.51
N ASN A 239 -15.01 1.08 -13.24
CA ASN A 239 -14.43 2.20 -12.51
C ASN A 239 -12.99 1.88 -12.07
N GLY A 240 -12.12 2.87 -12.00
CA GLY A 240 -10.81 2.74 -11.37
C GLY A 240 -10.89 2.72 -9.84
N GLY A 241 -9.93 2.08 -9.18
CA GLY A 241 -9.84 2.05 -7.73
C GLY A 241 -9.26 3.33 -7.12
N SER A 242 -9.33 3.48 -5.80
CA SER A 242 -8.67 4.59 -5.09
C SER A 242 -7.20 4.30 -4.79
N GLY A 243 -6.31 5.28 -4.98
CA GLY A 243 -4.92 5.21 -4.53
C GLY A 243 -4.80 5.25 -3.00
N GLY A 244 -3.77 4.63 -2.45
CA GLY A 244 -3.53 4.60 -1.01
C GLY A 244 -2.82 5.85 -0.50
N ALA A 245 -3.08 6.25 0.74
CA ALA A 245 -2.36 7.37 1.36
C ALA A 245 -0.90 6.99 1.71
N GLY A 246 -0.02 7.98 1.72
CA GLY A 246 1.33 7.85 2.24
C GLY A 246 1.36 7.75 3.77
N GLY A 247 2.31 7.00 4.30
CA GLY A 247 2.53 6.85 5.73
C GLY A 247 3.20 8.08 6.34
N ALA A 248 2.98 8.30 7.64
CA ALA A 248 3.64 9.37 8.36
C ALA A 248 5.12 9.04 8.62
N GLY A 249 5.99 10.03 8.46
CA GLY A 249 7.31 10.02 9.08
C GLY A 249 7.18 10.30 10.57
N GLN A 250 8.13 9.81 11.37
CA GLN A 250 8.05 9.90 12.82
C GLN A 250 9.10 10.78 13.45
N THR A 251 8.90 11.06 14.73
CA THR A 251 9.75 11.94 15.52
C THR A 251 11.18 11.38 15.64
N GLY A 252 12.16 12.27 15.54
CA GLY A 252 13.55 11.99 15.93
C GLY A 252 13.74 11.91 17.44
N GLY A 253 14.98 11.68 17.85
CA GLY A 253 15.38 11.59 19.24
C GLY A 253 15.10 12.86 20.04
N PHE A 254 14.94 12.71 21.36
CA PHE A 254 14.67 13.84 22.25
C PHE A 254 15.83 14.82 22.24
N PHE A 255 17.06 14.36 22.44
CA PHE A 255 18.22 15.24 22.50
C PHE A 255 18.73 15.64 21.11
N SER A 256 18.89 14.67 20.20
CA SER A 256 19.23 14.97 18.81
C SER A 256 18.66 13.96 17.83
N GLY A 257 18.11 14.45 16.74
CA GLY A 257 17.52 13.61 15.70
C GLY A 257 16.56 14.41 14.85
N SER A 258 16.64 14.20 13.54
CA SER A 258 15.67 14.74 12.62
C SER A 258 14.39 13.90 12.62
N GLY A 259 13.26 14.53 12.30
CA GLY A 259 12.03 13.79 12.04
C GLY A 259 12.10 13.12 10.67
N GLY A 260 11.47 11.95 10.54
CA GLY A 260 11.38 11.21 9.29
C GLY A 260 10.48 11.90 8.27
N ALA A 261 10.76 11.73 6.99
CA ALA A 261 9.89 12.24 5.92
C ALA A 261 8.56 11.47 5.85
N GLY A 262 7.49 12.13 5.44
CA GLY A 262 6.23 11.50 5.09
C GLY A 262 6.30 10.79 3.73
N GLY A 263 5.54 9.71 3.59
CA GLY A 263 5.42 8.98 2.33
C GLY A 263 4.51 9.68 1.33
N LYS A 264 4.74 9.47 0.03
CA LYS A 264 3.85 10.01 -1.02
C LYS A 264 2.52 9.25 -1.08
N GLY A 265 1.46 9.92 -1.53
CA GLY A 265 0.20 9.30 -1.88
C GLY A 265 0.27 8.49 -3.18
N GLY A 266 -0.55 7.45 -3.29
CA GLY A 266 -0.67 6.59 -4.46
C GLY A 266 -1.61 7.16 -5.51
N ALA A 267 -1.34 6.86 -6.79
CA ALA A 267 -2.19 7.27 -7.90
C ALA A 267 -3.57 6.61 -7.86
N GLY A 268 -4.59 7.32 -8.33
CA GLY A 268 -5.93 6.77 -8.57
C GLY A 268 -5.99 5.90 -9.82
N GLY A 269 -6.95 4.97 -9.85
CA GLY A 269 -7.12 4.03 -10.96
C GLY A 269 -7.72 4.70 -12.19
N ALA A 270 -7.17 4.39 -13.37
CA ALA A 270 -7.63 4.96 -14.63
C ALA A 270 -9.08 4.56 -15.00
N VAL A 271 -9.71 5.41 -15.81
CA VAL A 271 -10.99 5.13 -16.49
C VAL A 271 -10.84 4.04 -17.54
N SER A 272 -11.94 3.35 -17.84
CA SER A 272 -12.00 2.32 -18.88
C SER A 272 -12.70 2.82 -20.14
N ALA A 273 -12.23 2.39 -21.32
CA ALA A 273 -12.89 2.64 -22.59
C ALA A 273 -14.19 1.82 -22.72
N ALA A 274 -15.30 2.48 -23.03
CA ALA A 274 -16.63 1.89 -23.23
C ALA A 274 -17.61 2.91 -23.84
N PHE A 275 -18.79 2.46 -24.30
CA PHE A 275 -19.89 3.35 -24.71
C PHE A 275 -20.34 4.24 -23.55
N THR A 276 -20.57 3.65 -22.38
CA THR A 276 -20.67 4.36 -21.10
C THR A 276 -19.35 4.19 -20.38
N MET A 277 -18.54 5.25 -20.31
CA MET A 277 -17.23 5.21 -19.64
C MET A 277 -17.37 4.97 -18.14
N GLY A 278 -16.41 4.23 -17.58
CA GLY A 278 -16.24 4.15 -16.13
C GLY A 278 -15.67 5.46 -15.57
N ILE A 279 -15.72 5.60 -14.25
CA ILE A 279 -15.16 6.75 -13.52
C ILE A 279 -13.77 6.40 -12.99
N GLY A 280 -12.82 7.34 -13.09
CA GLY A 280 -11.49 7.19 -12.52
C GLY A 280 -11.54 7.29 -11.01
N GLY A 281 -10.68 6.53 -10.33
CA GLY A 281 -10.62 6.58 -8.88
C GLY A 281 -9.76 7.74 -8.36
N PRO A 282 -10.02 8.18 -7.11
CA PRO A 282 -9.24 9.24 -6.48
C PRO A 282 -7.84 8.75 -6.11
N ALA A 283 -6.87 9.65 -6.04
CA ALA A 283 -5.54 9.39 -5.51
C ALA A 283 -5.48 9.56 -3.98
N GLY A 284 -4.46 8.97 -3.37
CA GLY A 284 -4.18 9.13 -1.95
C GLY A 284 -3.50 10.45 -1.62
N SER A 285 -3.65 10.92 -0.38
CA SER A 285 -2.90 12.05 0.15
C SER A 285 -1.46 11.67 0.50
N GLY A 286 -0.59 12.67 0.57
CA GLY A 286 0.73 12.52 1.16
C GLY A 286 0.69 12.35 2.68
N GLY A 287 1.70 11.70 3.24
CA GLY A 287 1.90 11.53 4.67
C GLY A 287 2.60 12.75 5.29
N ASN A 288 2.34 13.02 6.56
CA ASN A 288 3.04 14.10 7.26
C ASN A 288 4.49 13.71 7.58
N GLY A 289 5.39 14.68 7.58
CA GLY A 289 6.72 14.54 8.12
C GLY A 289 6.73 14.55 9.66
N GLY A 290 7.68 13.85 10.25
CA GLY A 290 7.91 13.81 11.68
C GLY A 290 8.62 15.06 12.18
N SER A 291 8.45 15.40 13.46
CA SER A 291 9.16 16.55 14.06
C SER A 291 10.48 16.13 14.69
N ALA A 292 11.43 17.05 14.78
CA ALA A 292 12.53 16.95 15.73
C ALA A 292 12.08 17.45 17.13
N GLN A 293 12.88 17.15 18.16
CA GLN A 293 12.56 17.53 19.54
C GLN A 293 13.45 18.67 20.05
N LEU A 294 14.68 18.41 20.50
CA LEU A 294 15.59 19.46 21.00
C LEU A 294 16.52 20.01 19.92
N LEU A 295 17.22 19.11 19.22
CA LEU A 295 18.14 19.40 18.13
C LEU A 295 17.79 18.53 16.92
N GLY A 296 17.68 19.14 15.75
CA GLY A 296 17.44 18.43 14.50
C GLY A 296 16.37 19.09 13.64
N ASN A 297 16.29 18.66 12.39
CA ASN A 297 15.32 19.22 11.45
C ASN A 297 14.01 18.43 11.47
N GLY A 298 12.90 19.11 11.17
CA GLY A 298 11.67 18.41 10.86
C GLY A 298 11.76 17.67 9.52
N GLY A 299 11.04 16.56 9.41
CA GLY A 299 10.93 15.80 8.17
C GLY A 299 10.00 16.47 7.17
N ALA A 300 10.27 16.30 5.88
CA ALA A 300 9.38 16.80 4.84
C ALA A 300 8.05 16.03 4.83
N GLY A 301 6.95 16.70 4.46
CA GLY A 301 5.70 16.05 4.11
C GLY A 301 5.82 15.33 2.76
N GLY A 302 5.01 14.30 2.55
CA GLY A 302 4.92 13.60 1.27
C GLY A 302 3.96 14.29 0.32
N ASP A 303 4.19 14.14 -0.98
CA ASP A 303 3.29 14.68 -2.01
C ASP A 303 1.98 13.87 -2.10
N GLY A 304 0.91 14.51 -2.54
CA GLY A 304 -0.32 13.82 -2.95
C GLY A 304 -0.14 12.97 -4.20
N GLY A 305 -0.99 11.97 -4.38
CA GLY A 305 -1.00 11.11 -5.55
C GLY A 305 -1.68 11.74 -6.77
N THR A 306 -1.52 11.14 -7.94
CA THR A 306 -2.16 11.60 -9.18
C THR A 306 -3.58 11.07 -9.32
N ASN A 307 -4.58 11.94 -9.37
CA ASN A 307 -5.96 11.59 -9.62
C ASN A 307 -6.16 11.09 -11.07
N ALA A 308 -6.98 10.07 -11.23
CA ALA A 308 -7.55 9.75 -12.53
C ALA A 308 -8.73 10.69 -12.85
N PHE A 309 -9.14 10.76 -14.12
CA PHE A 309 -10.30 11.56 -14.53
C PHE A 309 -11.55 11.13 -13.75
N SER A 310 -12.00 11.98 -12.82
CA SER A 310 -13.18 11.75 -11.99
C SER A 310 -14.01 13.04 -11.92
N PRO A 311 -15.33 12.98 -12.12
CA PRO A 311 -16.21 14.12 -11.89
C PRO A 311 -16.39 14.42 -10.39
N GLN A 312 -15.88 13.56 -9.48
CA GLN A 312 -15.97 13.74 -8.05
C GLN A 312 -14.77 14.56 -7.53
N THR A 313 -15.06 15.64 -6.81
CA THR A 313 -14.07 16.43 -6.08
C THR A 313 -13.54 15.63 -4.88
N GLN A 314 -12.43 14.92 -5.07
CA GLN A 314 -11.66 14.31 -4.00
C GLN A 314 -10.27 14.95 -3.98
N ARG A 315 -9.75 15.20 -2.78
CA ARG A 315 -8.52 15.96 -2.56
C ARG A 315 -7.37 15.02 -2.27
N SER A 316 -6.38 15.01 -3.14
CA SER A 316 -5.10 14.34 -2.93
C SER A 316 -4.10 15.37 -2.40
N ASP A 317 -4.36 15.90 -1.21
CA ASP A 317 -3.54 16.97 -0.64
C ASP A 317 -2.13 16.48 -0.26
N GLY A 318 -1.16 17.40 -0.27
CA GLY A 318 0.18 17.16 0.24
C GLY A 318 0.23 17.10 1.77
N GLY A 319 1.17 16.32 2.29
CA GLY A 319 1.40 16.17 3.73
C GLY A 319 2.12 17.37 4.33
N ARG A 320 1.90 17.64 5.62
CA ARG A 320 2.60 18.72 6.31
C ARG A 320 4.05 18.35 6.60
N GLY A 321 4.95 19.33 6.53
CA GLY A 321 6.30 19.20 7.08
C GLY A 321 6.29 19.18 8.60
N GLY A 322 7.25 18.50 9.20
CA GLY A 322 7.45 18.44 10.65
C GLY A 322 8.18 19.66 11.19
N ASN A 323 8.04 19.94 12.48
CA ASN A 323 8.75 21.06 13.11
C ASN A 323 10.23 20.71 13.35
N GLY A 324 11.09 21.74 13.27
CA GLY A 324 12.47 21.66 13.72
C GLY A 324 12.58 21.60 15.25
N GLY A 325 13.77 21.27 15.73
CA GLY A 325 14.08 21.17 17.15
C GLY A 325 13.90 22.50 17.89
N LEU A 326 13.60 22.40 19.18
CA LEU A 326 13.34 23.54 20.06
C LEU A 326 14.50 24.54 20.07
N LEU A 327 15.74 24.06 20.15
CA LEU A 327 16.93 24.90 20.25
C LEU A 327 17.54 25.19 18.88
N TYR A 328 17.73 24.16 18.08
CA TYR A 328 18.31 24.25 16.75
C TYR A 328 17.65 23.26 15.80
N GLY A 329 17.15 23.75 14.68
CA GLY A 329 16.52 22.92 13.68
C GLY A 329 15.66 23.69 12.71
N ASN A 330 15.77 23.34 11.43
CA ASN A 330 14.86 23.83 10.41
C ASN A 330 13.54 23.05 10.46
N GLY A 331 12.43 23.70 10.12
CA GLY A 331 11.20 23.00 9.79
C GLY A 331 11.34 22.22 8.47
N GLY A 332 10.58 21.14 8.35
CA GLY A 332 10.50 20.36 7.11
C GLY A 332 9.59 21.03 6.08
N ALA A 333 9.86 20.83 4.79
CA ALA A 333 8.97 21.31 3.74
C ALA A 333 7.61 20.58 3.77
N GLY A 334 6.53 21.26 3.39
CA GLY A 334 5.27 20.61 3.07
C GLY A 334 5.35 19.88 1.72
N GLY A 335 4.57 18.83 1.55
CA GLY A 335 4.45 18.10 0.29
C GLY A 335 3.51 18.80 -0.68
N ASP A 336 3.70 18.60 -1.97
CA ASP A 336 2.85 19.19 -2.99
C ASP A 336 1.48 18.51 -3.05
N GLY A 337 0.47 19.24 -3.49
CA GLY A 337 -0.82 18.67 -3.87
C GLY A 337 -0.68 17.71 -5.04
N GLY A 338 -1.52 16.69 -5.07
CA GLY A 338 -1.58 15.69 -6.14
C GLY A 338 -1.99 16.28 -7.48
N ASN A 339 -1.63 15.60 -8.57
CA ASN A 339 -1.99 16.06 -9.91
C ASN A 339 -3.43 15.66 -10.26
N GLY A 340 -4.17 16.53 -10.97
CA GLY A 340 -5.56 16.30 -11.38
C GLY A 340 -6.58 16.66 -10.29
N GLY A 341 -7.57 17.49 -10.61
CA GLY A 341 -8.51 18.05 -9.62
C GLY A 341 -7.95 19.26 -8.86
N VAL A 342 -8.61 19.64 -7.76
CA VAL A 342 -8.27 20.80 -6.92
C VAL A 342 -7.62 20.29 -5.62
N ASN A 343 -6.30 20.35 -5.52
CA ASN A 343 -5.54 19.77 -4.40
C ASN A 343 -4.65 20.81 -3.72
N ASN A 344 -4.62 20.81 -2.39
CA ASN A 344 -3.84 21.75 -1.61
C ASN A 344 -2.43 21.19 -1.40
N GLY A 345 -1.47 22.11 -1.31
CA GLY A 345 -0.16 21.80 -0.78
C GLY A 345 -0.18 21.70 0.75
N GLY A 346 0.77 20.94 1.29
CA GLY A 346 0.98 20.80 2.71
C GLY A 346 1.67 22.02 3.32
N ALA A 347 1.35 22.34 4.58
CA ALA A 347 2.06 23.40 5.29
C ALA A 347 3.52 23.00 5.56
N GLY A 348 4.44 23.96 5.46
CA GLY A 348 5.79 23.83 5.94
C GLY A 348 5.85 23.81 7.47
N GLY A 349 6.83 23.09 8.02
CA GLY A 349 7.07 22.99 9.45
C GLY A 349 7.75 24.22 10.02
N ASN A 350 7.55 24.48 11.31
CA ASN A 350 8.15 25.64 11.96
C ASN A 350 9.54 25.33 12.50
N ALA A 351 10.46 26.29 12.43
CA ALA A 351 11.57 26.37 13.36
C ALA A 351 11.11 26.98 14.70
N GLN A 352 11.88 26.77 15.77
CA GLN A 352 11.51 27.20 17.12
C GLN A 352 12.40 28.35 17.62
N LEU A 353 13.65 28.08 18.01
CA LEU A 353 14.57 29.11 18.51
C LEU A 353 15.58 29.57 17.45
N ILE A 354 16.34 28.62 16.89
CA ILE A 354 17.31 28.86 15.80
C ILE A 354 16.99 27.90 14.66
N GLY A 355 16.77 28.44 13.46
CA GLY A 355 16.53 27.65 12.26
C GLY A 355 15.54 28.33 11.32
N ASN A 356 15.48 27.86 10.09
CA ASN A 356 14.55 28.34 9.09
C ASN A 356 13.23 27.56 9.16
N GLY A 357 12.11 28.25 8.90
CA GLY A 357 10.86 27.57 8.60
C GLY A 357 10.98 26.75 7.31
N GLY A 358 10.23 25.66 7.21
CA GLY A 358 10.13 24.88 5.99
C GLY A 358 9.18 25.54 4.99
N ASP A 359 9.44 25.36 3.70
CA ASP A 359 8.55 25.88 2.65
C ASP A 359 7.22 25.11 2.63
N GLY A 360 6.14 25.79 2.26
CA GLY A 360 4.86 25.15 1.97
C GLY A 360 4.89 24.44 0.62
N GLY A 361 4.12 23.36 0.49
CA GLY A 361 3.96 22.66 -0.78
C GLY A 361 3.04 23.41 -1.74
N MET A 362 3.20 23.16 -3.03
CA MET A 362 2.42 23.76 -4.09
C MET A 362 0.99 23.23 -4.12
N GLY A 363 0.01 24.12 -4.34
CA GLY A 363 -1.36 23.74 -4.68
C GLY A 363 -1.51 23.45 -6.18
N ILE A 364 -2.33 22.46 -6.56
CA ILE A 364 -2.54 22.07 -7.96
C ILE A 364 -4.00 22.26 -8.38
N GLY A 365 -4.21 22.68 -9.64
CA GLY A 365 -5.54 22.77 -10.27
C GLY A 365 -6.47 23.82 -9.65
N GLY A 366 -5.90 24.89 -9.09
CA GLY A 366 -6.64 25.92 -8.34
C GLY A 366 -6.78 25.63 -6.85
N GLY A 367 -6.15 24.57 -6.34
CA GLY A 367 -5.99 24.34 -4.92
C GLY A 367 -5.05 25.34 -4.28
N THR A 368 -5.20 25.55 -2.97
CA THR A 368 -4.39 26.52 -2.22
C THR A 368 -3.02 25.95 -1.95
N GLY A 369 -1.97 26.74 -2.21
CA GLY A 369 -0.63 26.44 -1.72
C GLY A 369 -0.57 26.35 -0.20
N GLY A 370 0.33 25.51 0.30
CA GLY A 370 0.60 25.40 1.71
C GLY A 370 1.28 26.66 2.24
N PRO A 371 0.96 27.11 3.46
CA PRO A 371 1.74 28.17 4.08
C PRO A 371 3.16 27.68 4.39
N GLY A 372 4.15 28.56 4.26
CA GLY A 372 5.48 28.33 4.80
C GLY A 372 5.50 28.37 6.33
N GLY A 373 6.47 27.70 6.93
CA GLY A 373 6.66 27.64 8.37
C GLY A 373 7.31 28.90 8.94
N ALA A 374 7.12 29.13 10.25
CA ALA A 374 7.74 30.22 10.96
C ALA A 374 9.26 30.04 11.11
N ALA A 375 9.99 31.15 11.09
CA ALA A 375 11.41 31.22 11.43
C ALA A 375 11.66 30.99 12.94
N GLY A 376 12.90 30.65 13.29
CA GLY A 376 13.36 30.67 14.66
C GLY A 376 13.25 32.06 15.30
N LYS A 377 12.85 32.11 16.57
CA LYS A 377 12.66 33.37 17.31
C LYS A 377 13.93 34.23 17.46
N LEU A 378 15.11 33.61 17.42
CA LEU A 378 16.39 34.29 17.58
C LEU A 378 17.11 34.46 16.24
N PHE A 379 17.17 33.40 15.43
CA PHE A 379 17.74 33.44 14.08
C PHE A 379 17.01 32.49 13.13
N GLY A 380 16.81 32.93 11.89
CA GLY A 380 16.23 32.13 10.82
C GLY A 380 15.46 32.96 9.81
N GLN A 381 15.03 32.31 8.73
CA GLN A 381 14.09 32.86 7.76
C GLN A 381 12.78 32.08 7.79
N PRO A 382 11.62 32.74 7.58
CA PRO A 382 10.37 32.02 7.39
C PRO A 382 10.41 31.26 6.07
N GLY A 383 9.71 30.13 6.01
CA GLY A 383 9.56 29.37 4.76
C GLY A 383 8.66 30.11 3.77
N THR A 384 8.85 29.85 2.49
CA THR A 384 7.99 30.41 1.44
C THR A 384 6.67 29.65 1.35
N PRO A 385 5.53 30.32 1.13
CA PRO A 385 4.30 29.65 0.70
C PRO A 385 4.46 29.00 -0.68
N GLY A 386 3.71 27.94 -0.95
CA GLY A 386 3.57 27.32 -2.28
C GLY A 386 2.35 27.78 -3.06
#